data_AF-A0A5K0ZT44-F1
#
_entry.id   AF-A0A5K0ZT44-F1
#
_cell.length_a   1.000
_cell.length_b   1.000
_cell.length_c   1.000
_cell.angle_alpha   90.00
_cell.angle_beta   90.00
_cell.angle_gamma   90.00
#
_symmetry.space_group_name_H-M   'P 1'
#
loop_
_entity.id
_entity.type
_entity.pdbx_description
1 polymer ?
#
loop_
_entity_poly.entity_id
_entity_poly.type
_entity_poly.pdbx_seq_one_letter_code
_entity_poly.pdbx_strand_id
1 'polypeptide(L)' 'RRVFANLTAHVPMKLLQLNAASRIVEATNDHRNLRIYLVFSVPVLNSSSEILSALHISSGLLVPINRKTLGNRRFGFL' A
#
# COMPACT_ATOMS: atom_id res chain seq x y z
N ARG A 1 -16.27 1.06 -24.89
CA ARG A 1 -15.48 0.07 -24.11
C ARG A 1 -15.46 0.53 -22.65
N ARG A 2 -15.82 -0.31 -21.68
CA ARG A 2 -15.68 0.06 -20.25
C ARG A 2 -14.24 -0.24 -19.81
N VAL A 3 -13.64 0.68 -19.08
CA VAL A 3 -12.29 0.54 -18.50
C VAL A 3 -12.45 0.55 -17.00
N PHE A 4 -11.88 -0.44 -16.33
CA PHE A 4 -11.88 -0.53 -14.88
C PHE A 4 -10.45 -0.38 -14.37
N ALA A 5 -10.30 0.20 -13.18
CA ALA A 5 -9.02 0.33 -12.51
C ALA A 5 -9.12 -0.29 -11.12
N ASN A 6 -8.15 -1.15 -10.79
CA ASN A 6 -8.03 -1.77 -9.48
C ASN A 6 -6.83 -1.20 -8.75
N LEU A 7 -7.01 -0.97 -7.45
CA LEU A 7 -5.93 -0.58 -6.55
C LEU A 7 -5.41 -1.83 -5.85
N THR A 8 -4.15 -2.16 -6.07
CA THR A 8 -3.50 -3.33 -5.44
C THR A 8 -2.30 -2.89 -4.63
N ALA A 9 -1.95 -3.65 -3.59
CA ALA A 9 -0.75 -3.41 -2.81
C ALA A 9 0.05 -4.71 -2.71
N HIS A 10 1.37 -4.61 -2.85
CA HIS A 10 2.25 -5.75 -2.58
C HIS A 10 2.61 -5.76 -1.09
N VAL A 11 2.31 -6.86 -0.39
CA VAL A 11 2.70 -7.04 1.01
C VAL A 11 3.61 -8.28 1.09
N PRO A 12 4.88 -8.13 1.48
CA PRO A 12 5.79 -9.26 1.55
C PRO A 12 5.37 -10.23 2.66
N MET A 13 5.53 -11.53 2.39
CA MET A 13 5.46 -12.57 3.41
C MET A 13 6.73 -12.55 4.26
N LYS A 14 6.56 -12.65 5.58
CA LYS A 14 7.67 -12.76 6.52
C LYS A 14 7.37 -13.81 7.58
N LEU A 15 8.39 -14.59 7.93
CA LEU A 15 8.34 -15.51 9.05
C LEU A 15 8.60 -14.73 10.35
N LEU A 16 7.66 -14.78 11.28
CA LEU A 16 7.76 -14.17 12.59
C LEU A 16 7.65 -15.23 13.68
N GLN A 17 8.50 -15.10 14.70
CA GLN A 17 8.36 -15.85 15.94
C GLN A 17 7.40 -15.11 16.86
N LEU A 18 6.23 -15.70 17.12
CA LEU A 18 5.22 -15.16 18.02
C LEU A 18 4.87 -16.24 19.04
N ASN A 19 5.06 -15.93 20.34
CA ASN A 19 4.78 -16.86 21.43
C ASN A 19 5.48 -18.21 21.27
N ALA A 20 6.77 -18.20 20.92
CA ALA A 20 7.58 -19.39 20.65
C ALA A 20 7.10 -20.27 19.47
N ALA A 21 6.22 -19.76 18.61
CA ALA A 21 5.79 -20.42 17.39
C ALA A 21 6.14 -19.61 16.14
N SER A 22 6.65 -20.30 15.11
CA SER A 22 6.86 -19.75 13.76
C SER A 22 5.52 -19.52 13.07
N ARG A 23 5.25 -18.29 12.64
CA ARG A 23 4.09 -17.97 11.81
C ARG A 23 4.52 -17.23 10.56
N ILE A 24 3.91 -17.57 9.43
CA ILE A 24 4.00 -16.77 8.20
C ILE A 24 2.95 -15.69 8.31
N VAL A 25 3.37 -14.43 8.17
CA VAL A 25 2.46 -13.29 8.11
C VAL A 25 2.71 -12.50 6.84
N GLU A 26 1.64 -11.96 6.28
CA GLU A 26 1.69 -10.96 5.22
C GLU A 26 1.58 -9.59 5.89
N ALA A 27 2.72 -9.01 6.23
CA ALA A 27 2.77 -7.70 6.86
C ALA A 27 4.13 -7.04 6.63
N THR A 28 4.13 -5.73 6.41
CA THR A 28 5.35 -4.94 6.39
C THR A 28 5.16 -3.62 7.10
N ASN A 29 6.16 -3.24 7.88
CA ASN A 29 6.28 -1.94 8.53
C ASN A 29 7.33 -1.06 7.86
N ASP A 30 7.84 -1.48 6.71
CA ASP A 30 8.71 -0.68 5.88
C ASP A 30 7.86 -0.04 4.79
N HIS A 31 7.73 1.28 4.83
CA HIS A 31 6.96 2.05 3.85
C HIS A 31 7.44 1.81 2.42
N ARG A 32 8.72 1.46 2.20
CA ARG A 32 9.26 1.13 0.87
C ARG A 32 8.65 -0.13 0.27
N ASN A 33 8.13 -1.01 1.13
CA ASN A 33 7.47 -2.25 0.74
C ASN A 33 5.95 -2.08 0.59
N LEU A 34 5.36 -0.98 1.07
CA LEU A 34 3.94 -0.65 0.87
C LEU A 34 3.75 0.07 -0.48
N ARG A 35 4.03 -0.63 -1.58
CA ARG A 35 3.81 -0.09 -2.93
C ARG A 35 2.37 -0.34 -3.35
N ILE A 36 1.68 0.75 -3.70
CA ILE A 36 0.33 0.72 -4.26
C ILE A 36 0.45 0.82 -5.77
N TYR A 37 -0.28 -0.02 -6.49
CA TYR A 37 -0.33 -0.07 -7.94
C TYR A 37 -1.75 0.20 -8.42
N LEU A 38 -1.85 0.94 -9.52
CA LEU A 38 -3.09 1.13 -10.27
C LEU A 38 -3.03 0.25 -11.53
N VAL A 39 -3.90 -0.74 -11.61
CA VAL A 39 -3.93 -1.70 -12.72
C VAL A 39 -5.20 -1.51 -13.52
N PHE A 40 -5.05 -1.16 -14.80
CA PHE A 40 -6.17 -1.01 -15.71
C PHE A 40 -6.53 -2.34 -16.36
N SER A 41 -7.82 -2.61 -16.54
CA SER A 41 -8.31 -3.83 -17.19
C SER A 41 -7.87 -3.97 -18.64
N VAL A 42 -7.38 -2.87 -19.24
CA VAL A 42 -6.95 -2.76 -20.63
C VAL A 42 -5.85 -1.69 -20.76
N PRO A 43 -5.00 -1.71 -21.80
CA PRO A 43 -4.03 -0.64 -22.03
C PRO A 43 -4.71 0.72 -22.16
N VAL A 44 -4.14 1.72 -21.50
CA VAL A 44 -4.56 3.12 -21.56
C VAL A 44 -3.52 3.94 -22.32
N LEU A 45 -3.98 4.93 -23.09
CA LEU A 45 -3.10 5.83 -23.84
C LEU A 45 -2.72 7.08 -23.03
N ASN A 46 -3.37 7.28 -21.89
CA ASN A 46 -3.14 8.42 -21.03
C ASN A 46 -1.73 8.43 -20.46
N SER A 47 -1.15 9.62 -20.39
CA SER A 47 0.15 9.81 -19.75
C SER A 47 0.05 9.65 -18.23
N SER A 48 1.18 9.44 -17.56
CA SER A 48 1.21 9.33 -16.10
C SER A 48 0.69 10.59 -15.39
N SER A 49 0.92 11.79 -15.95
CA SER A 49 0.42 13.04 -15.38
C SER A 49 -1.09 13.21 -15.52
N GLU A 50 -1.67 12.78 -16.65
CA GLU A 50 -3.12 12.77 -16.86
C GLU A 50 -3.83 11.77 -15.94
N ILE A 51 -3.25 10.58 -15.77
CA ILE A 51 -3.80 9.59 -14.83
C ILE A 51 -3.72 10.14 -13.40
N LEU A 52 -2.60 10.77 -13.03
CA LEU A 52 -2.43 11.35 -11.70
C LEU A 52 -3.40 12.52 -11.45
N SER A 53 -3.65 13.38 -12.43
CA SER A 53 -4.58 14.51 -12.27
C SER A 53 -6.05 14.09 -12.16
N ALA A 54 -6.41 12.92 -12.71
CA ALA A 54 -7.74 12.33 -12.57
C ALA A 54 -7.95 11.61 -11.22
N LEU A 55 -6.87 11.24 -10.52
CA LEU A 55 -6.96 10.65 -9.19
C LEU A 55 -7.23 11.77 -8.17
N HIS A 56 -8.46 11.82 -7.67
CA HIS A 56 -8.79 12.59 -6.48
C HIS A 56 -8.21 11.89 -5.23
N ILE A 57 -6.94 12.14 -4.95
CA ILE A 57 -6.30 11.73 -3.71
C ILE A 57 -6.77 12.72 -2.65
N SER A 58 -7.56 12.28 -1.67
CA SER A 58 -8.08 13.16 -0.62
C SER A 58 -6.96 13.88 0.15
N SER A 59 -5.89 13.14 0.44
CA SER A 59 -4.56 13.52 0.92
C SER A 59 -3.85 12.20 1.29
N GLY A 60 -2.52 12.18 1.43
CA GLY A 60 -1.84 10.99 1.96
C GLY A 60 -0.32 11.07 1.95
N LEU A 61 0.30 11.31 3.12
CA LEU A 61 1.70 10.92 3.36
C LEU A 61 1.68 9.62 4.17
N LEU A 62 2.28 8.54 3.64
CA LEU A 62 2.49 7.29 4.38
C LEU A 62 3.58 7.50 5.44
N VAL A 63 3.23 8.18 6.52
CA VAL A 63 4.13 8.40 7.66
C VAL A 63 3.81 7.40 8.78
N PRO A 64 4.85 6.82 9.41
CA PRO A 64 4.65 6.07 10.64
C PRO A 64 4.13 7.02 11.73
N ILE A 65 2.99 6.69 12.35
CA ILE A 65 2.41 7.49 13.43
C ILE A 65 2.99 7.03 14.77
N ASN A 66 3.75 7.90 15.43
CA ASN A 66 4.27 7.67 16.79
C ASN A 66 3.16 7.88 17.85
N ARG A 67 2.39 6.83 18.17
CA ARG A 67 1.63 6.74 19.43
C ARG A 67 2.18 5.59 20.29
N LYS A 68 1.99 5.67 21.61
CA LYS A 68 2.48 4.74 22.66
C LYS A 68 1.98 3.29 22.47
N THR A 69 2.44 2.57 21.45
CA THR A 69 2.29 1.11 21.33
C THR A 69 3.38 0.55 20.41
N LEU A 70 4.35 -0.17 20.97
CA LEU A 70 5.20 -1.21 20.32
C LEU A 70 5.57 -1.00 18.82
N GLY A 71 6.16 0.14 18.45
CA GLY A 71 6.83 0.37 17.16
C GLY A 71 5.93 0.83 15.99
N ASN A 72 6.48 0.79 14.76
CA ASN A 72 5.90 1.29 13.50
C ASN A 72 4.69 0.46 13.01
N ARG A 73 3.64 0.32 13.83
CA ARG A 73 2.49 -0.56 13.57
C ARG A 73 1.31 0.12 12.89
N ARG A 74 1.34 1.44 12.67
CA ARG A 74 0.26 2.20 12.02
C ARG A 74 0.81 3.22 11.04
N PHE A 75 0.39 3.07 9.79
CA PHE A 75 0.51 4.08 8.74
C PHE A 75 -0.89 4.65 8.56
N GLY A 76 -1.05 5.95 8.84
CA GLY A 76 -2.31 6.63 8.55
C GLY A 76 -2.32 7.06 7.10
N PHE A 77 -3.47 6.91 6.47
CA PHE A 77 -3.87 7.83 5.41
C PHE A 77 -4.32 9.10 6.14
N LEU A 78 -3.63 10.21 5.91
CA LEU A 78 -4.16 11.55 6.19
C LEU A 78 -4.44 12.18 4.85
#